data_AF-A0A2S8ZUM1-F1
#
_entry.id   AF-A0A2S8ZUM1-F1
#
_cell.length_a   1.000
_cell.length_b   1.000
_cell.length_c   1.000
_cell.angle_alpha   90.00
_cell.angle_beta   90.00
_cell.angle_gamma   90.00
#
_symmetry.space_group_name_H-M   'P 1'
#
loop_
_entity.id
_entity.type
_entity.pdbx_description
1 polymer ?
#
loop_
_entity_poly.entity_id
_entity_poly.type
_entity_poly.pdbx_seq_one_letter_code
_entity_poly.pdbx_strand_id
1 'polypeptide(L)'
;MPLRLNRSESETEILLNNLHFFKEESLKYFRVSNSEDLGINVKYIPTTDSNWDENKFELFIFENPYLTAENDVFEIYEYTISERLGWIFPLTILESNENDFIDYKNLNNYKFIAYKKLLSHNLNISEELFNQEFVKLSDIYGDKVICLLSKETIKKIDDFKIENYILSFYKNGYLLTDGKIEIKAFYEHPEFTREIRKNSRIKIKKSKFPIDSNAFTKSLFIEHILQSENYLVRFILLYQIIEHFMEELSEQQYNEHIEDYKKKQLGKNDFRELINRSSTERDLVKSIFEAAVLNGNLKSDFISEVDFLYKEIGKISKRNSFSDKIYNIRNLVTHSLRDLTYKAESLKKITELFERIIIELLINNTLSLEKNSPN
;
A
#
# COMPACT_ATOMS: atom_id res chain seq x y z
N MET A 1 18.19 13.20 -7.60
CA MET A 1 19.49 12.50 -7.74
C MET A 1 19.41 11.74 -9.05
N PRO A 2 20.42 11.85 -9.93
CA PRO A 2 20.29 11.58 -11.37
C PRO A 2 20.17 10.09 -11.75
N LEU A 3 19.69 9.84 -12.97
CA LEU A 3 19.74 8.52 -13.62
C LEU A 3 21.19 8.04 -13.78
N ARG A 4 21.39 6.73 -13.67
CA ARG A 4 22.71 6.09 -13.77
C ARG A 4 22.70 5.02 -14.85
N LEU A 5 23.83 4.82 -15.50
CA LEU A 5 24.03 3.78 -16.49
C LEU A 5 24.86 2.65 -15.91
N ASN A 6 24.40 1.42 -16.12
CA ASN A 6 25.22 0.21 -15.92
C ASN A 6 25.73 -0.26 -17.28
N ARG A 7 27.04 -0.12 -17.53
CA ARG A 7 27.68 -0.72 -18.71
C ARG A 7 28.03 -2.17 -18.42
N SER A 8 27.60 -3.05 -19.31
CA SER A 8 27.77 -4.51 -19.16
C SER A 8 29.24 -4.96 -19.20
N GLU A 9 30.14 -4.13 -19.73
CA GLU A 9 31.57 -4.44 -19.93
C GLU A 9 32.54 -3.62 -19.06
N SER A 10 32.05 -2.70 -18.21
CA SER A 10 32.91 -1.88 -17.34
C SER A 10 32.21 -1.58 -16.01
N GLU A 11 32.87 -1.78 -14.87
CA GLU A 11 32.38 -1.42 -13.51
C GLU A 11 32.14 0.10 -13.30
N THR A 12 32.22 0.93 -14.34
CA THR A 12 32.03 2.37 -14.26
C THR A 12 30.57 2.76 -14.48
N GLU A 13 29.90 3.19 -13.40
CA GLU A 13 28.59 3.86 -13.44
C GLU A 13 28.73 5.24 -14.12
N ILE A 14 27.99 5.49 -15.20
CA ILE A 14 27.92 6.84 -15.82
C ILE A 14 26.72 7.58 -15.26
N LEU A 15 26.95 8.76 -14.71
CA LEU A 15 25.95 9.62 -14.09
C LEU A 15 25.34 10.60 -15.12
N LEU A 16 24.03 10.58 -15.32
CA LEU A 16 23.32 11.50 -16.22
C LEU A 16 22.63 12.62 -15.44
N ASN A 17 23.34 13.72 -15.21
CA ASN A 17 22.91 14.80 -14.32
C ASN A 17 22.42 16.09 -15.01
N ASN A 18 22.53 16.17 -16.34
CA ASN A 18 22.04 17.30 -17.12
C ASN A 18 20.68 16.97 -17.72
N LEU A 19 19.64 17.70 -17.32
CA LEU A 19 18.28 17.57 -17.85
C LEU A 19 17.90 18.86 -18.59
N HIS A 20 17.66 18.75 -19.89
CA HIS A 20 17.21 19.88 -20.72
C HIS A 20 15.95 19.53 -21.49
N PHE A 21 15.03 20.49 -21.61
CA PHE A 21 13.82 20.36 -22.39
C PHE A 21 13.96 21.10 -23.72
N PHE A 22 13.75 20.39 -24.82
CA PHE A 22 13.84 20.93 -26.18
C PHE A 22 12.45 20.98 -26.81
N LYS A 23 12.20 22.05 -27.56
CA LYS A 23 10.96 22.30 -28.29
C LYS A 23 11.31 22.77 -29.70
N GLU A 24 11.18 21.84 -30.63
CA GLU A 24 11.33 22.04 -32.07
C GLU A 24 9.94 22.08 -32.72
N GLU A 25 9.84 22.50 -33.98
CA GLU A 25 8.55 22.80 -34.63
C GLU A 25 7.54 21.65 -34.59
N SER A 26 8.00 20.40 -34.65
CA SER A 26 7.16 19.19 -34.67
C SER A 26 7.47 18.21 -33.53
N LEU A 27 8.45 18.52 -32.67
CA LEU A 27 8.99 17.58 -31.70
C LEU A 27 9.32 18.26 -30.38
N LYS A 28 8.91 17.62 -29.28
CA LYS A 28 9.29 17.99 -27.92
C LYS A 28 9.95 16.79 -27.25
N TYR A 29 11.05 17.02 -26.56
CA TYR A 29 11.76 15.95 -25.86
C TYR A 29 12.58 16.49 -24.70
N PHE A 30 12.90 15.61 -23.77
CA PHE A 30 13.90 15.85 -22.74
C PHE A 30 15.19 15.16 -23.13
N ARG A 31 16.32 15.85 -23.02
CA ARG A 31 17.65 15.22 -23.08
C ARG A 31 18.16 15.04 -21.66
N VAL A 32 18.57 13.82 -21.35
CA VAL A 32 19.23 13.46 -20.08
C VAL A 32 20.64 13.01 -20.40
N SER A 33 21.64 13.83 -20.08
CA SER A 33 23.04 13.59 -20.45
C SER A 33 24.02 13.81 -19.29
N ASN A 34 25.25 13.32 -19.46
CA ASN A 34 26.37 13.64 -18.60
C ASN A 34 27.09 14.93 -19.08
N SER A 35 28.24 15.25 -18.46
CA SER A 35 29.08 16.39 -18.85
C SER A 35 29.74 16.26 -20.23
N GLU A 36 29.82 15.05 -20.78
CA GLU A 36 30.40 14.74 -22.10
C GLU A 36 29.31 14.66 -23.19
N ASP A 37 28.09 15.09 -22.86
CA ASP A 37 26.89 15.06 -23.71
C ASP A 37 26.42 13.65 -24.14
N LEU A 38 26.97 12.60 -23.52
CA LEU A 38 26.48 11.23 -23.64
C LEU A 38 25.17 11.13 -22.84
N GLY A 39 24.11 10.67 -23.49
CA GLY A 39 22.78 10.65 -22.88
C GLY A 39 21.71 10.01 -23.73
N ILE A 40 20.47 10.11 -23.26
CA ILE A 40 19.28 9.65 -23.97
C ILE A 40 18.34 10.82 -24.24
N ASN A 41 17.58 10.73 -25.33
CA ASN A 41 16.46 11.63 -25.59
C ASN A 41 15.16 10.90 -25.25
N VAL A 42 14.29 11.54 -24.48
CA VAL A 42 13.01 10.99 -24.05
C VAL A 42 11.88 11.85 -24.60
N LYS A 43 11.03 11.25 -25.45
CA LYS A 43 10.02 11.99 -26.21
C LYS A 43 8.90 12.51 -25.31
N TYR A 44 8.67 13.83 -25.32
CA TYR A 44 7.57 14.45 -24.58
C TYR A 44 6.33 14.58 -25.46
N ILE A 45 5.32 13.75 -25.19
CA ILE A 45 4.07 13.71 -25.97
C ILE A 45 3.02 14.72 -25.49
N PRO A 46 2.86 15.00 -24.18
CA PRO A 46 1.82 15.92 -23.73
C PRO A 46 1.96 17.33 -24.34
N THR A 47 0.81 17.98 -24.54
CA THR A 47 0.76 19.22 -25.32
C THR A 47 1.30 20.44 -24.58
N THR A 48 1.16 20.48 -23.25
CA THR A 48 1.51 21.63 -22.41
C THR A 48 2.89 21.47 -21.79
N ASP A 49 3.72 22.52 -21.87
CA ASP A 49 4.91 22.72 -21.05
C ASP A 49 4.54 23.55 -19.81
N SER A 50 5.30 23.42 -18.71
CA SER A 50 5.02 24.15 -17.47
C SER A 50 6.24 24.87 -16.92
N ASN A 51 6.01 26.10 -16.45
CA ASN A 51 7.00 26.89 -15.72
C ASN A 51 6.87 26.72 -14.19
N TRP A 52 6.09 25.75 -13.74
CA TRP A 52 5.97 25.46 -12.31
C TRP A 52 7.30 24.98 -11.74
N ASP A 53 7.59 25.43 -10.52
CA ASP A 53 8.77 24.98 -9.78
C ASP A 53 8.58 23.54 -9.30
N GLU A 54 9.35 22.63 -9.88
CA GLU A 54 9.33 21.20 -9.53
C GLU A 54 9.66 20.94 -8.06
N ASN A 55 10.37 21.83 -7.39
CA ASN A 55 10.72 21.67 -5.97
C ASN A 55 9.50 21.76 -5.06
N LYS A 56 8.38 22.31 -5.55
CA LYS A 56 7.09 22.38 -4.85
C LYS A 56 6.30 21.09 -4.89
N PHE A 57 6.81 20.05 -5.55
CA PHE A 57 6.12 18.76 -5.68
C PHE A 57 6.95 17.60 -5.15
N GLU A 58 6.27 16.55 -4.70
CA GLU A 58 6.83 15.26 -4.32
C GLU A 58 6.26 14.17 -5.21
N LEU A 59 7.14 13.35 -5.79
CA LEU A 59 6.77 12.27 -6.68
C LEU A 59 6.98 10.94 -5.96
N PHE A 60 5.97 10.08 -6.05
CA PHE A 60 5.96 8.72 -5.55
C PHE A 60 5.58 7.79 -6.68
N ILE A 61 6.28 6.66 -6.79
CA ILE A 61 6.05 5.65 -7.81
C ILE A 61 5.30 4.51 -7.15
N PHE A 62 4.22 4.09 -7.79
CA PHE A 62 3.35 3.03 -7.33
C PHE A 62 3.26 1.93 -8.37
N GLU A 63 2.91 0.76 -7.89
CA GLU A 63 2.51 -0.39 -8.67
C GLU A 63 1.03 -0.65 -8.44
N ASN A 64 0.31 -0.91 -9.52
CA ASN A 64 -1.10 -1.27 -9.48
C ASN A 64 -1.43 -2.15 -10.69
N PRO A 65 -1.76 -3.43 -10.50
CA PRO A 65 -2.01 -4.34 -11.63
C PRO A 65 -3.38 -4.15 -12.30
N TYR A 66 -4.23 -3.25 -11.81
CA TYR A 66 -5.63 -3.10 -12.25
C TYR A 66 -5.96 -1.72 -12.82
N LEU A 67 -5.33 -0.68 -12.25
CA LEU A 67 -5.61 0.73 -12.57
C LEU A 67 -4.48 1.32 -13.43
N THR A 68 -4.18 0.65 -14.54
CA THR A 68 -3.12 1.03 -15.50
C THR A 68 -3.65 1.61 -16.80
N ALA A 69 -4.98 1.63 -17.00
CA ALA A 69 -5.56 2.16 -18.23
C ALA A 69 -5.40 3.69 -18.26
N GLU A 70 -5.12 4.29 -19.41
CA GLU A 70 -4.75 5.71 -19.53
C GLU A 70 -5.70 6.69 -18.80
N ASN A 71 -7.00 6.34 -18.71
CA ASN A 71 -8.03 7.14 -18.04
C ASN A 71 -8.18 6.87 -16.53
N ASP A 72 -7.37 6.00 -15.93
CA ASP A 72 -7.34 5.71 -14.48
C ASP A 72 -6.64 6.85 -13.71
N VAL A 73 -7.20 8.04 -13.80
CA VAL A 73 -6.68 9.28 -13.22
C VAL A 73 -7.54 9.72 -12.05
N PHE A 74 -6.91 9.92 -10.89
CA PHE A 74 -7.62 10.23 -9.66
C PHE A 74 -7.00 11.41 -8.91
N GLU A 75 -7.85 12.24 -8.33
CA GLU A 75 -7.44 13.28 -7.39
C GLU A 75 -7.15 12.66 -6.01
N ILE A 76 -6.02 13.02 -5.40
CA ILE A 76 -5.69 12.59 -4.03
C ILE A 76 -6.15 13.64 -3.01
N TYR A 77 -6.86 13.19 -1.97
CA TYR A 77 -7.24 14.01 -0.82
C TYR A 77 -6.89 13.30 0.48
N GLU A 78 -6.61 14.06 1.54
CA GLU A 78 -6.46 13.53 2.89
C GLU A 78 -7.75 13.76 3.70
N TYR A 79 -8.10 12.84 4.60
CA TYR A 79 -9.38 12.88 5.33
C TYR A 79 -9.61 14.13 6.19
N THR A 80 -8.56 14.78 6.69
CA THR A 80 -8.63 15.93 7.61
C THR A 80 -8.71 17.27 6.90
N ILE A 81 -8.41 17.33 5.60
CA ILE A 81 -8.47 18.56 4.80
C ILE A 81 -9.38 18.40 3.59
N SER A 82 -9.97 19.50 3.12
CA SER A 82 -10.87 19.50 1.95
C SER A 82 -10.17 19.90 0.64
N GLU A 83 -8.86 20.09 0.67
CA GLU A 83 -8.05 20.49 -0.49
C GLU A 83 -7.38 19.28 -1.13
N ARG A 84 -7.26 19.31 -2.46
CA ARG A 84 -6.59 18.26 -3.23
C ARG A 84 -5.09 18.31 -2.96
N LEU A 85 -4.53 17.20 -2.50
CA LEU A 85 -3.08 17.04 -2.33
C LEU A 85 -2.36 16.96 -3.66
N GLY A 86 -2.95 16.29 -4.65
CA GLY A 86 -2.31 16.07 -5.93
C GLY A 86 -3.07 15.09 -6.80
N TRP A 87 -2.34 14.36 -7.63
CA TRP A 87 -2.87 13.42 -8.60
C TRP A 87 -2.16 12.09 -8.52
N ILE A 88 -2.89 11.01 -8.82
CA ILE A 88 -2.34 9.70 -9.14
C ILE A 88 -2.87 9.26 -10.51
N PHE A 89 -1.98 8.77 -11.36
CA PHE A 89 -2.32 8.36 -12.73
C PHE A 89 -1.29 7.36 -13.27
N PRO A 90 -1.66 6.47 -14.21
CA PRO A 90 -0.71 5.57 -14.85
C PRO A 90 0.31 6.33 -15.69
N LEU A 91 1.53 5.81 -15.79
CA LEU A 91 2.60 6.40 -16.56
C LEU A 91 2.24 6.57 -18.04
N THR A 92 1.41 5.68 -18.59
CA THR A 92 0.92 5.71 -19.98
C THR A 92 0.30 7.06 -20.37
N ILE A 93 -0.32 7.79 -19.44
CA ILE A 93 -0.89 9.12 -19.71
C ILE A 93 0.17 10.19 -20.02
N LEU A 94 1.43 9.94 -19.69
CA LEU A 94 2.57 10.81 -20.00
C LEU A 94 3.09 10.56 -21.43
N GLU A 95 2.64 9.49 -22.07
CA GLU A 95 3.11 9.04 -23.39
C GLU A 95 2.00 9.02 -24.43
N SER A 96 0.85 9.60 -24.09
CA SER A 96 -0.32 9.65 -24.95
C SER A 96 -1.08 10.96 -24.74
N ASN A 97 -1.83 11.34 -25.77
CA ASN A 97 -2.78 12.46 -25.73
C ASN A 97 -4.22 11.97 -25.98
N GLU A 98 -4.45 10.66 -25.96
CA GLU A 98 -5.74 10.04 -26.28
C GLU A 98 -6.69 9.95 -25.07
N ASN A 99 -6.23 10.34 -23.87
CA ASN A 99 -7.04 10.44 -22.67
C ASN A 99 -8.14 11.53 -22.70
N ASP A 100 -9.16 11.32 -21.88
CA ASP A 100 -10.32 12.21 -21.76
C ASP A 100 -10.01 13.53 -21.00
N PHE A 101 -8.77 13.75 -20.54
CA PHE A 101 -8.41 14.80 -19.58
C PHE A 101 -7.69 16.01 -20.19
N ILE A 102 -8.28 16.63 -21.21
CA ILE A 102 -7.74 17.85 -21.84
C ILE A 102 -7.72 19.01 -20.81
N ASP A 103 -6.54 19.27 -20.24
CA ASP A 103 -6.22 20.28 -19.22
C ASP A 103 -7.19 20.35 -18.02
N TYR A 104 -7.70 19.19 -17.60
CA TYR A 104 -8.60 19.11 -16.46
C TYR A 104 -7.90 19.52 -15.15
N LYS A 105 -8.28 20.67 -14.58
CA LYS A 105 -7.80 21.19 -13.28
C LYS A 105 -6.27 21.17 -13.13
N ASN A 106 -5.57 21.68 -14.13
CA ASN A 106 -4.12 21.78 -14.22
C ASN A 106 -3.38 20.43 -14.32
N LEU A 107 -4.06 19.32 -14.64
CA LEU A 107 -3.42 18.00 -14.76
C LEU A 107 -2.21 18.02 -15.70
N ASN A 108 -2.27 18.77 -16.81
CA ASN A 108 -1.15 18.85 -17.74
C ASN A 108 0.11 19.49 -17.13
N ASN A 109 -0.05 20.44 -16.20
CA ASN A 109 1.08 20.96 -15.43
C ASN A 109 1.68 19.88 -14.52
N TYR A 110 0.84 19.06 -13.87
CA TYR A 110 1.32 17.92 -13.08
C TYR A 110 2.03 16.88 -13.96
N LYS A 111 1.52 16.58 -15.15
CA LYS A 111 2.17 15.67 -16.12
C LYS A 111 3.58 16.14 -16.48
N PHE A 112 3.75 17.42 -16.80
CA PHE A 112 5.06 18.00 -17.12
C PHE A 112 6.05 17.90 -15.94
N ILE A 113 5.61 18.21 -14.72
CA ILE A 113 6.44 18.11 -13.52
C ILE A 113 6.78 16.65 -13.19
N ALA A 114 5.82 15.74 -13.33
CA ALA A 114 6.06 14.30 -13.15
C ALA A 114 7.13 13.80 -14.12
N TYR A 115 7.06 14.20 -15.40
CA TYR A 115 8.04 13.85 -16.42
C TYR A 115 9.46 14.27 -16.01
N LYS A 116 9.65 15.55 -15.62
CA LYS A 116 10.94 16.06 -15.14
C LYS A 116 11.47 15.30 -13.93
N LYS A 117 10.59 15.02 -12.96
CA LYS A 117 10.97 14.31 -11.74
C LYS A 117 11.34 12.86 -11.97
N LEU A 118 10.65 12.16 -12.88
CA LEU A 118 10.99 10.80 -13.28
C LEU A 118 12.37 10.74 -13.94
N LEU A 119 12.67 11.68 -14.84
CA LEU A 119 13.98 11.77 -15.47
C LEU A 119 15.11 12.22 -14.51
N SER A 120 14.73 12.81 -13.38
CA SER A 120 15.64 13.22 -12.30
C SER A 120 15.66 12.22 -11.13
N HIS A 121 15.06 11.04 -11.29
CA HIS A 121 15.01 9.98 -10.30
C HIS A 121 16.27 9.11 -10.36
N ASN A 122 16.64 8.51 -9.23
CA ASN A 122 17.87 7.73 -9.12
C ASN A 122 17.62 6.27 -9.50
N LEU A 123 17.65 5.97 -10.80
CA LEU A 123 17.41 4.64 -11.34
C LEU A 123 18.52 4.25 -12.34
N ASN A 124 18.82 2.95 -12.38
CA ASN A 124 19.78 2.39 -13.31
C ASN A 124 19.08 2.05 -14.63
N ILE A 125 19.53 2.63 -15.73
CA ILE A 125 18.97 2.39 -17.06
C ILE A 125 19.84 1.40 -17.86
N SER A 126 19.18 0.62 -18.72
CA SER A 126 19.86 -0.34 -19.61
C SER A 126 20.67 0.38 -20.68
N GLU A 127 21.84 -0.17 -21.01
CA GLU A 127 22.71 0.30 -22.09
C GLU A 127 22.03 0.25 -23.47
N GLU A 128 21.09 -0.69 -23.66
CA GLU A 128 20.33 -0.83 -24.91
C GLU A 128 19.52 0.42 -25.27
N LEU A 129 19.13 1.22 -24.27
CA LEU A 129 18.36 2.45 -24.47
C LEU A 129 19.17 3.56 -25.15
N PHE A 130 20.51 3.51 -25.10
CA PHE A 130 21.37 4.51 -25.75
C PHE A 130 21.45 4.37 -27.27
N ASN A 131 21.12 3.20 -27.80
CA ASN A 131 21.11 2.96 -29.24
C ASN A 131 19.82 3.48 -29.89
N GLN A 132 18.87 3.96 -29.10
CA GLN A 132 17.59 4.47 -29.57
C GLN A 132 17.66 5.99 -29.77
N GLU A 133 17.08 6.47 -30.87
CA GLU A 133 16.97 7.92 -31.11
C GLU A 133 16.09 8.61 -30.07
N PHE A 134 14.97 7.95 -29.70
CA PHE A 134 14.05 8.37 -28.65
C PHE A 134 13.61 7.18 -27.80
N VAL A 135 13.73 7.34 -26.49
CA VAL A 135 13.30 6.40 -25.45
C VAL A 135 11.95 6.83 -24.90
N LYS A 136 11.12 5.87 -24.48
CA LYS A 136 9.90 6.12 -23.72
C LYS A 136 10.15 5.99 -22.21
N LEU A 137 9.37 6.70 -21.40
CA LEU A 137 9.37 6.46 -19.95
C LEU A 137 8.95 5.04 -19.60
N SER A 138 8.06 4.42 -20.38
CA SER A 138 7.66 3.02 -20.23
C SER A 138 8.83 2.05 -20.41
N ASP A 139 9.83 2.40 -21.22
CA ASP A 139 11.02 1.57 -21.42
C ASP A 139 11.95 1.61 -20.19
N ILE A 140 11.82 2.66 -19.35
CA ILE A 140 12.60 2.86 -18.13
C ILE A 140 11.86 2.32 -16.90
N TYR A 141 10.55 2.58 -16.82
CA TYR A 141 9.75 2.31 -15.63
C TYR A 141 8.76 1.16 -15.81
N GLY A 142 8.39 0.78 -17.03
CA GLY A 142 7.27 -0.13 -17.28
C GLY A 142 5.91 0.52 -17.01
N ASP A 143 4.91 -0.29 -16.63
CA ASP A 143 3.52 0.12 -16.44
C ASP A 143 3.21 0.74 -15.06
N LYS A 144 4.16 1.47 -14.48
CA LYS A 144 4.00 2.05 -13.13
C LYS A 144 2.90 3.11 -13.10
N VAL A 145 2.44 3.37 -11.88
CA VAL A 145 1.54 4.47 -11.55
C VAL A 145 2.32 5.59 -10.88
N ILE A 146 2.06 6.82 -11.27
CA ILE A 146 2.74 8.01 -10.74
C ILE A 146 1.79 8.78 -9.85
N CYS A 147 2.24 9.08 -8.63
CA CYS A 147 1.55 9.97 -7.70
C CYS A 147 2.39 11.23 -7.50
N LEU A 148 1.82 12.39 -7.82
CA LEU A 148 2.48 13.67 -7.67
C LEU A 148 1.68 14.57 -6.72
N LEU A 149 2.28 14.90 -5.59
CA LEU A 149 1.65 15.69 -4.53
C LEU A 149 2.27 17.08 -4.41
N SER A 150 1.44 18.08 -4.11
CA SER A 150 1.86 19.45 -3.85
C SER A 150 2.37 19.59 -2.42
N LYS A 151 3.62 20.04 -2.24
CA LYS A 151 4.20 20.33 -0.93
C LYS A 151 3.47 21.45 -0.21
N GLU A 152 2.88 22.39 -0.94
CA GLU A 152 2.11 23.49 -0.35
C GLU A 152 0.87 22.97 0.37
N THR A 153 0.18 22.02 -0.24
CA THR A 153 -1.02 21.41 0.35
C THR A 153 -0.65 20.37 1.41
N ILE A 154 0.40 19.57 1.19
CA ILE A 154 0.92 18.61 2.17
C ILE A 154 1.31 19.30 3.48
N LYS A 155 1.95 20.48 3.43
CA LYS A 155 2.35 21.25 4.63
C LYS A 155 1.19 21.66 5.54
N LYS A 156 -0.05 21.58 5.08
CA LYS A 156 -1.25 21.84 5.89
C LYS A 156 -1.62 20.65 6.79
N ILE A 157 -0.99 19.50 6.59
CA ILE A 157 -1.17 18.28 7.38
C ILE A 157 0.02 18.15 8.34
N ASP A 158 -0.27 17.88 9.60
CA ASP A 158 0.75 17.74 10.64
C ASP A 158 1.60 16.47 10.47
N ASP A 159 2.93 16.64 10.50
CA ASP A 159 3.96 15.60 10.28
C ASP A 159 3.60 14.63 9.13
N PHE A 160 3.27 15.17 7.96
CA PHE A 160 2.98 14.34 6.79
C PHE A 160 4.23 13.59 6.34
N LYS A 161 4.10 12.26 6.23
CA LYS A 161 5.09 11.32 5.69
C LYS A 161 4.32 10.25 4.93
N ILE A 162 4.65 10.02 3.66
CA ILE A 162 3.89 9.11 2.78
C ILE A 162 3.81 7.69 3.35
N GLU A 163 4.84 7.31 4.10
CA GLU A 163 5.01 6.04 4.80
C GLU A 163 3.86 5.79 5.79
N ASN A 164 3.31 6.85 6.40
CA ASN A 164 2.17 6.71 7.30
C ASN A 164 0.85 6.47 6.55
N TYR A 165 0.81 6.63 5.23
CA TYR A 165 -0.38 6.49 4.38
C TYR A 165 -0.33 5.27 3.47
N ILE A 166 0.75 4.48 3.47
CA ILE A 166 0.93 3.31 2.60
C ILE A 166 -0.25 2.33 2.64
N LEU A 167 -0.84 2.09 3.82
CA LEU A 167 -2.03 1.24 3.93
C LEU A 167 -3.27 1.80 3.22
N SER A 168 -3.44 3.12 3.27
CA SER A 168 -4.55 3.77 2.58
C SER A 168 -4.38 3.68 1.06
N PHE A 169 -3.16 3.80 0.55
CA PHE A 169 -2.87 3.55 -0.86
C PHE A 169 -3.09 2.07 -1.20
N TYR A 170 -2.61 1.16 -0.36
CA TYR A 170 -2.75 -0.27 -0.53
C TYR A 170 -4.23 -0.72 -0.56
N LYS A 171 -5.08 -0.15 0.29
CA LYS A 171 -6.54 -0.35 0.26
C LYS A 171 -7.16 -0.04 -1.11
N ASN A 172 -6.55 0.88 -1.87
CA ASN A 172 -6.98 1.27 -3.21
C ASN A 172 -6.16 0.55 -4.32
N GLY A 173 -5.38 -0.46 -3.97
CA GLY A 173 -4.60 -1.29 -4.91
C GLY A 173 -3.25 -0.70 -5.31
N TYR A 174 -2.80 0.39 -4.69
CA TYR A 174 -1.53 1.03 -5.00
C TYR A 174 -0.46 0.62 -4.00
N LEU A 175 0.61 -0.01 -4.48
CA LEU A 175 1.78 -0.33 -3.68
C LEU A 175 2.94 0.63 -3.97
N LEU A 176 3.47 1.28 -2.93
CA LEU A 176 4.63 2.15 -3.07
C LEU A 176 5.87 1.33 -3.45
N THR A 177 6.61 1.78 -4.46
CA THR A 177 7.82 1.13 -4.97
C THR A 177 8.90 2.16 -5.27
N ASP A 178 10.16 1.74 -5.34
CA ASP A 178 11.27 2.54 -5.86
C ASP A 178 11.40 2.45 -7.40
N GLY A 179 10.45 1.74 -8.05
CA GLY A 179 10.41 1.49 -9.48
C GLY A 179 10.99 0.15 -9.90
N LYS A 180 11.65 -0.61 -9.00
CA LYS A 180 12.35 -1.86 -9.35
C LYS A 180 11.52 -3.11 -9.09
N ILE A 181 10.59 -3.05 -8.14
CA ILE A 181 9.81 -4.21 -7.74
C ILE A 181 8.68 -4.40 -8.74
N GLU A 182 8.62 -5.57 -9.37
CA GLU A 182 7.44 -6.07 -10.09
C GLU A 182 6.57 -6.86 -9.11
N ILE A 183 5.33 -6.43 -8.91
CA ILE A 183 4.38 -7.12 -8.02
C ILE A 183 3.39 -7.92 -8.84
N LYS A 184 3.08 -9.13 -8.36
CA LYS A 184 2.04 -9.97 -8.94
C LYS A 184 0.66 -9.51 -8.50
N ALA A 185 -0.27 -9.50 -9.45
CA ALA A 185 -1.65 -9.09 -9.25
C ALA A 185 -2.33 -9.86 -8.09
N PHE A 186 -2.88 -9.12 -7.12
CA PHE A 186 -3.46 -9.67 -5.88
C PHE A 186 -4.99 -9.91 -5.90
N TYR A 187 -5.76 -8.97 -6.44
CA TYR A 187 -7.22 -8.92 -6.47
C TYR A 187 -7.77 -9.13 -7.89
N GLU A 188 -8.02 -10.37 -8.30
CA GLU A 188 -8.83 -10.63 -9.50
C GLU A 188 -10.31 -10.31 -9.21
N HIS A 189 -10.65 -9.02 -9.14
CA HIS A 189 -12.03 -8.61 -8.94
C HIS A 189 -12.38 -7.43 -9.83
N PRO A 190 -12.95 -7.67 -11.03
CA PRO A 190 -13.44 -6.61 -11.91
C PRO A 190 -14.35 -5.60 -11.19
N GLU A 191 -15.06 -6.04 -10.15
CA GLU A 191 -15.91 -5.15 -9.37
C GLU A 191 -15.12 -4.12 -8.56
N PHE A 192 -13.95 -4.48 -8.02
CA PHE A 192 -13.10 -3.55 -7.28
C PHE A 192 -12.63 -2.40 -8.17
N THR A 193 -12.08 -2.74 -9.34
CA THR A 193 -11.64 -1.74 -10.33
C THR A 193 -12.81 -0.87 -10.79
N ARG A 194 -13.98 -1.48 -11.03
CA ARG A 194 -15.21 -0.75 -11.38
C ARG A 194 -15.66 0.19 -10.27
N GLU A 195 -15.55 -0.19 -9.01
CA GLU A 195 -15.90 0.67 -7.87
C GLU A 195 -14.95 1.85 -7.73
N ILE A 196 -13.64 1.64 -7.89
CA ILE A 196 -12.68 2.74 -7.85
C ILE A 196 -12.90 3.69 -9.03
N ARG A 197 -13.07 3.18 -10.25
CA ARG A 197 -13.31 4.00 -11.46
C ARG A 197 -14.57 4.84 -11.40
N LYS A 198 -15.57 4.47 -10.58
CA LYS A 198 -16.76 5.32 -10.33
C LYS A 198 -16.42 6.59 -9.55
N ASN A 199 -15.31 6.60 -8.81
CA ASN A 199 -14.88 7.73 -8.00
C ASN A 199 -13.72 8.44 -8.70
N SER A 200 -13.82 9.74 -8.92
CA SER A 200 -12.69 10.55 -9.42
C SER A 200 -11.68 10.93 -8.34
N ARG A 201 -11.89 10.46 -7.10
CA ARG A 201 -11.12 10.87 -5.92
C ARG A 201 -10.73 9.67 -5.08
N ILE A 202 -9.48 9.64 -4.66
CA ILE A 202 -8.98 8.73 -3.64
C ILE A 202 -8.75 9.53 -2.37
N LYS A 203 -9.39 9.09 -1.27
CA LYS A 203 -9.18 9.66 0.06
C LYS A 203 -8.22 8.78 0.83
N ILE A 204 -7.09 9.35 1.25
CA ILE A 204 -6.09 8.69 2.08
C ILE A 204 -6.18 9.15 3.53
N LYS A 205 -5.91 8.22 4.45
CA LYS A 205 -5.93 8.47 5.88
C LYS A 205 -4.62 8.02 6.51
N LYS A 206 -4.11 8.79 7.46
CA LYS A 206 -2.93 8.40 8.24
C LYS A 206 -3.27 7.13 9.01
N SER A 207 -2.40 6.13 8.90
CA SER A 207 -2.52 4.88 9.65
C SER A 207 -2.26 5.19 11.12
N LYS A 208 -3.14 4.73 12.00
CA LYS A 208 -2.91 4.86 13.45
C LYS A 208 -1.82 3.90 13.94
N PHE A 209 -1.71 2.72 13.31
CA PHE A 209 -0.62 1.81 13.56
C PHE A 209 0.63 2.22 12.74
N PRO A 210 1.80 2.41 13.37
CA PRO A 210 2.98 2.91 12.69
C PRO A 210 3.76 1.77 12.02
N ILE A 211 3.24 1.28 10.87
CA ILE A 211 3.83 0.16 10.11
C ILE A 211 5.33 0.31 9.92
N ASP A 212 5.78 1.50 9.52
CA ASP A 212 7.17 1.71 9.18
C ASP A 212 8.14 1.58 10.37
N SER A 213 7.63 1.73 11.60
CA SER A 213 8.40 1.49 12.81
C SER A 213 8.29 0.07 13.36
N ASN A 214 7.34 -0.73 12.85
CA ASN A 214 7.16 -2.13 13.23
C ASN A 214 7.71 -3.02 12.12
N ALA A 215 9.00 -3.39 12.23
CA ALA A 215 9.71 -4.16 11.23
C ALA A 215 9.01 -5.49 10.87
N PHE A 216 8.37 -6.12 11.87
CA PHE A 216 7.61 -7.36 11.69
C PHE A 216 6.41 -7.17 10.77
N THR A 217 5.54 -6.21 11.07
CA THR A 217 4.33 -5.92 10.28
C THR A 217 4.69 -5.41 8.90
N LYS A 218 5.73 -4.57 8.79
CA LYS A 218 6.26 -4.09 7.51
C LYS A 218 6.74 -5.24 6.64
N SER A 219 7.56 -6.14 7.19
CA SER A 219 8.06 -7.31 6.48
C SER A 219 6.92 -8.24 6.05
N LEU A 220 5.96 -8.53 6.93
CA LEU A 220 4.80 -9.35 6.59
C LEU A 220 3.99 -8.74 5.43
N PHE A 221 3.63 -7.46 5.49
CA PHE A 221 2.83 -6.82 4.45
C PHE A 221 3.58 -6.57 3.14
N ILE A 222 4.78 -5.99 3.21
CA ILE A 222 5.49 -5.51 2.02
C ILE A 222 6.33 -6.62 1.38
N GLU A 223 6.92 -7.51 2.18
CA GLU A 223 7.90 -8.48 1.67
C GLU A 223 7.26 -9.85 1.45
N HIS A 224 6.36 -10.30 2.33
CA HIS A 224 5.87 -11.68 2.30
C HIS A 224 4.46 -11.86 1.72
N ILE A 225 3.48 -11.04 2.13
CA ILE A 225 2.10 -11.15 1.66
C ILE A 225 2.02 -10.88 0.15
N LEU A 226 2.79 -9.92 -0.35
CA LEU A 226 2.76 -9.49 -1.76
C LEU A 226 3.46 -10.45 -2.73
N GLN A 227 4.35 -11.29 -2.22
CA GLN A 227 5.10 -12.25 -3.04
C GLN A 227 4.44 -13.63 -3.09
N SER A 228 3.43 -13.88 -2.24
CA SER A 228 2.81 -15.19 -2.10
C SER A 228 1.52 -15.31 -2.91
N GLU A 229 1.51 -16.22 -3.90
CA GLU A 229 0.28 -16.60 -4.63
C GLU A 229 -0.60 -17.56 -3.82
N ASN A 230 -0.06 -18.14 -2.75
CA ASN A 230 -0.77 -19.17 -1.98
C ASN A 230 -1.64 -18.51 -0.90
N TYR A 231 -2.97 -18.56 -1.09
CA TYR A 231 -3.95 -17.99 -0.17
C TYR A 231 -3.85 -18.51 1.26
N LEU A 232 -3.46 -19.79 1.44
CA LEU A 232 -3.23 -20.33 2.78
C LEU A 232 -2.05 -19.65 3.47
N VAL A 233 -0.93 -19.52 2.75
CA VAL A 233 0.27 -18.84 3.28
C VAL A 233 -0.08 -17.39 3.61
N ARG A 234 -0.79 -16.70 2.71
CA ARG A 234 -1.24 -15.32 2.98
C ARG A 234 -2.14 -15.23 4.21
N PHE A 235 -3.11 -16.13 4.35
CA PHE A 235 -3.96 -16.18 5.53
C PHE A 235 -3.14 -16.36 6.81
N ILE A 236 -2.15 -17.25 6.81
CA ILE A 236 -1.26 -17.47 7.95
C ILE A 236 -0.49 -16.19 8.28
N LEU A 237 0.12 -15.54 7.29
CA LEU A 237 0.86 -14.28 7.47
C LEU A 237 -0.04 -13.16 8.00
N LEU A 238 -1.27 -13.04 7.50
CA LEU A 238 -2.25 -12.09 8.01
C LEU A 238 -2.65 -12.39 9.45
N TYR A 239 -2.76 -13.67 9.82
CA TYR A 239 -3.08 -14.05 11.19
C TYR A 239 -1.90 -13.83 12.14
N GLN A 240 -0.65 -13.91 11.68
CA GLN A 240 0.52 -13.56 12.49
C GLN A 240 0.48 -12.11 12.99
N ILE A 241 -0.10 -11.19 12.21
CA ILE A 241 -0.35 -9.82 12.66
C ILE A 241 -1.34 -9.81 13.84
N ILE A 242 -2.41 -10.62 13.77
CA ILE A 242 -3.35 -10.76 14.88
C ILE A 242 -2.69 -11.40 16.11
N GLU A 243 -1.83 -12.42 15.94
CA GLU A 243 -1.07 -13.03 17.04
C GLU A 243 -0.17 -12.00 17.73
N HIS A 244 0.52 -11.16 16.97
CA HIS A 244 1.31 -10.06 17.54
C HIS A 244 0.46 -9.08 18.36
N PHE A 245 -0.71 -8.66 17.86
CA PHE A 245 -1.65 -7.83 18.64
C PHE A 245 -2.15 -8.54 19.90
N MET A 246 -2.37 -9.86 19.85
CA MET A 246 -2.79 -10.64 21.01
C MET A 246 -1.70 -10.69 22.09
N GLU A 247 -0.44 -10.86 21.68
CA GLU A 247 0.72 -10.83 22.58
C GLU A 247 0.85 -9.48 23.29
N GLU A 248 0.82 -8.38 22.54
CA GLU A 248 0.94 -7.02 23.10
C GLU A 248 -0.24 -6.69 24.05
N LEU A 249 -1.48 -7.05 23.68
CA LEU A 249 -2.65 -6.86 24.55
C LEU A 249 -2.56 -7.69 25.84
N SER A 250 -2.11 -8.94 25.72
CA SER A 250 -1.92 -9.82 26.87
C SER A 250 -0.87 -9.24 27.82
N GLU A 251 0.27 -8.79 27.29
CA GLU A 251 1.32 -8.14 28.08
C GLU A 251 0.83 -6.86 28.77
N GLN A 252 0.08 -6.02 28.06
CA GLN A 252 -0.53 -4.82 28.63
C GLN A 252 -1.46 -5.15 29.81
N GLN A 253 -2.36 -6.12 29.64
CA GLN A 253 -3.28 -6.56 30.70
C GLN A 253 -2.52 -7.08 31.92
N TYR A 254 -1.45 -7.87 31.71
CA TYR A 254 -0.60 -8.34 32.80
C TYR A 254 0.08 -7.19 33.56
N ASN A 255 0.64 -6.22 32.82
CA ASN A 255 1.32 -5.07 33.41
C ASN A 255 0.36 -4.17 34.20
N GLU A 256 -0.85 -3.95 33.70
CA GLU A 256 -1.91 -3.22 34.40
C GLU A 256 -2.25 -3.89 35.75
N HIS A 257 -2.47 -5.21 35.74
CA HIS A 257 -2.75 -5.95 36.98
C HIS A 257 -1.58 -5.89 37.98
N ILE A 258 -0.33 -5.93 37.51
CA ILE A 258 0.86 -5.80 38.36
C ILE A 258 0.91 -4.41 39.00
N GLU A 259 0.66 -3.35 38.22
CA GLU A 259 0.68 -1.98 38.73
C GLU A 259 -0.45 -1.71 39.72
N ASP A 260 -1.65 -2.22 39.46
CA ASP A 260 -2.79 -2.10 40.39
C ASP A 260 -2.50 -2.82 41.71
N TYR A 261 -1.83 -3.97 41.67
CA TYR A 261 -1.37 -4.66 42.87
C TYR A 261 -0.30 -3.85 43.62
N LYS A 262 0.71 -3.32 42.93
CA LYS A 262 1.75 -2.46 43.54
C LYS A 262 1.16 -1.20 44.20
N LYS A 263 0.15 -0.60 43.56
CA LYS A 263 -0.59 0.56 44.07
C LYS A 263 -1.59 0.22 45.18
N LYS A 264 -1.67 -1.06 45.59
CA LYS A 264 -2.60 -1.58 46.60
C LYS A 264 -4.08 -1.35 46.24
N GLN A 265 -4.38 -1.24 44.94
CA GLN A 265 -5.75 -1.16 44.43
C GLN A 265 -6.37 -2.55 44.28
N LEU A 266 -5.54 -3.60 44.21
CA LEU A 266 -5.96 -5.00 44.20
C LEU A 266 -5.45 -5.76 45.44
N GLY A 267 -6.30 -6.61 46.00
CA GLY A 267 -5.90 -7.59 47.02
C GLY A 267 -5.06 -8.73 46.43
N LYS A 268 -4.29 -9.42 47.28
CA LYS A 268 -3.45 -10.57 46.84
C LYS A 268 -4.25 -11.69 46.16
N ASN A 269 -5.46 -11.96 46.66
CA ASN A 269 -6.31 -13.01 46.10
C ASN A 269 -6.91 -12.59 44.75
N ASP A 270 -7.35 -11.34 44.64
CA ASP A 270 -7.91 -10.79 43.39
C ASP A 270 -6.85 -10.69 42.30
N PHE A 271 -5.64 -10.23 42.64
CA PHE A 271 -4.50 -10.25 41.73
C PHE A 271 -4.18 -11.67 41.26
N ARG A 272 -4.12 -12.64 42.18
CA ARG A 272 -3.91 -14.05 41.81
C ARG A 272 -5.03 -14.56 40.89
N GLU A 273 -6.28 -14.17 41.11
CA GLU A 273 -7.38 -14.58 40.26
C GLU A 273 -7.31 -13.95 38.86
N LEU A 274 -7.04 -12.65 38.76
CA LEU A 274 -6.92 -11.93 37.50
C LEU A 274 -5.77 -12.45 36.64
N ILE A 275 -4.59 -12.69 37.24
CA ILE A 275 -3.45 -13.28 36.54
C ILE A 275 -3.75 -14.71 36.06
N ASN A 276 -4.52 -15.51 36.83
CA ASN A 276 -4.87 -16.87 36.44
C ASN A 276 -6.05 -16.94 35.45
N ARG A 277 -6.88 -15.89 35.38
CA ARG A 277 -7.86 -15.69 34.32
C ARG A 277 -7.20 -14.95 33.17
N SER A 278 -6.17 -15.56 32.58
CA SER A 278 -5.62 -15.08 31.31
C SER A 278 -6.77 -14.94 30.30
N SER A 279 -6.90 -13.79 29.65
CA SER A 279 -7.84 -13.60 28.55
C SER A 279 -7.69 -14.75 27.55
N THR A 280 -8.79 -15.42 27.20
CA THR A 280 -8.70 -16.50 26.21
C THR A 280 -8.30 -15.92 24.85
N GLU A 281 -7.69 -16.71 23.96
CA GLU A 281 -7.39 -16.25 22.58
C GLU A 281 -8.62 -15.61 21.92
N ARG A 282 -9.82 -16.15 22.17
CA ARG A 282 -11.08 -15.58 21.66
C ARG A 282 -11.39 -14.20 22.22
N ASP A 283 -11.17 -13.99 23.51
CA ASP A 283 -11.42 -12.70 24.17
C ASP A 283 -10.42 -11.65 23.68
N LEU A 284 -9.17 -12.04 23.44
CA LEU A 284 -8.15 -11.18 22.85
C LEU A 284 -8.52 -10.79 21.41
N VAL A 285 -8.87 -11.75 20.54
CA VAL A 285 -9.35 -11.45 19.17
C VAL A 285 -10.55 -10.50 19.21
N LYS A 286 -11.49 -10.72 20.12
CA LYS A 286 -12.64 -9.83 20.30
C LYS A 286 -12.20 -8.40 20.65
N SER A 287 -11.31 -8.27 21.64
CA SER A 287 -10.80 -6.96 22.10
C SER A 287 -10.08 -6.19 20.98
N ILE A 288 -9.28 -6.87 20.15
CA ILE A 288 -8.59 -6.27 19.00
C ILE A 288 -9.58 -5.60 18.05
N PHE A 289 -10.64 -6.31 17.67
CA PHE A 289 -11.60 -5.83 16.68
C PHE A 289 -12.68 -4.89 17.26
N GLU A 290 -12.84 -4.84 18.57
CA GLU A 290 -13.64 -3.81 19.26
C GLU A 290 -12.89 -2.47 19.34
N ALA A 291 -11.56 -2.49 19.36
CA ALA A 291 -10.71 -1.29 19.35
C ALA A 291 -10.58 -0.62 17.97
N ALA A 292 -11.24 -1.14 16.93
CA ALA A 292 -11.20 -0.58 15.58
C ALA A 292 -12.57 -0.44 14.94
N VAL A 293 -12.78 0.68 14.26
CA VAL A 293 -13.97 0.90 13.42
C VAL A 293 -13.73 0.25 12.07
N LEU A 294 -14.50 -0.79 11.78
CA LEU A 294 -14.45 -1.55 10.52
C LEU A 294 -15.76 -1.40 9.76
N ASN A 295 -15.69 -1.52 8.43
CA ASN A 295 -16.86 -1.52 7.56
C ASN A 295 -17.81 -2.71 7.88
N GLY A 296 -19.09 -2.41 8.13
CA GLY A 296 -20.10 -3.41 8.47
C GLY A 296 -20.38 -4.41 7.34
N ASN A 297 -20.34 -3.98 6.08
CA ASN A 297 -20.52 -4.86 4.93
C ASN A 297 -19.36 -5.84 4.84
N LEU A 298 -18.13 -5.37 5.00
CA LEU A 298 -16.94 -6.21 4.97
C LEU A 298 -16.96 -7.30 6.07
N LYS A 299 -17.43 -6.94 7.27
CA LYS A 299 -17.66 -7.91 8.36
C LYS A 299 -18.72 -8.96 7.97
N SER A 300 -19.83 -8.52 7.39
CA SER A 300 -20.92 -9.40 6.95
C SER A 300 -20.48 -10.36 5.85
N ASP A 301 -19.78 -9.85 4.85
CA ASP A 301 -19.27 -10.65 3.72
C ASP A 301 -18.30 -11.71 4.21
N PHE A 302 -17.39 -11.35 5.13
CA PHE A 302 -16.48 -12.30 5.75
C PHE A 302 -17.22 -13.40 6.53
N ILE A 303 -18.21 -13.04 7.35
CA ILE A 303 -19.03 -14.03 8.07
C ILE A 303 -19.74 -14.97 7.09
N SER A 304 -20.32 -14.41 6.03
CA SER A 304 -21.06 -15.18 5.02
C SER A 304 -20.17 -16.19 4.30
N GLU A 305 -18.97 -15.79 3.88
CA GLU A 305 -18.02 -16.68 3.20
C GLU A 305 -17.47 -17.76 4.15
N VAL A 306 -17.21 -17.44 5.42
CA VAL A 306 -16.82 -18.45 6.42
C VAL A 306 -17.96 -19.45 6.64
N ASP A 307 -19.20 -18.99 6.77
CA ASP A 307 -20.35 -19.89 6.95
C ASP A 307 -20.60 -20.77 5.72
N PHE A 308 -20.39 -20.22 4.52
CA PHE A 308 -20.41 -20.98 3.29
C PHE A 308 -19.35 -22.09 3.29
N LEU A 309 -18.09 -21.76 3.59
CA LEU A 309 -17.00 -22.74 3.68
C LEU A 309 -17.32 -23.86 4.70
N TYR A 310 -17.82 -23.50 5.89
CA TYR A 310 -18.17 -24.47 6.92
C TYR A 310 -19.27 -25.43 6.45
N LYS A 311 -20.29 -24.91 5.77
CA LYS A 311 -21.35 -25.72 5.15
C LYS A 311 -20.79 -26.67 4.10
N GLU A 312 -19.86 -26.19 3.27
CA GLU A 312 -19.24 -27.00 2.22
C GLU A 312 -18.42 -28.18 2.75
N ILE A 313 -17.77 -28.03 3.91
CA ILE A 313 -16.99 -29.10 4.55
C ILE A 313 -17.82 -29.95 5.53
N GLY A 314 -19.15 -29.74 5.56
CA GLY A 314 -20.07 -30.48 6.43
C GLY A 314 -19.87 -30.20 7.93
N LYS A 315 -19.28 -29.05 8.29
CA LYS A 315 -19.11 -28.63 9.69
C LYS A 315 -20.11 -27.53 10.04
N ILE A 316 -20.50 -27.48 11.31
CA ILE A 316 -21.35 -26.40 11.84
C ILE A 316 -20.44 -25.35 12.47
N SER A 317 -20.49 -24.13 11.95
CA SER A 317 -19.84 -22.99 12.59
C SER A 317 -20.62 -22.63 13.85
N LYS A 318 -20.09 -23.03 15.02
CA LYS A 318 -20.66 -22.64 16.31
C LYS A 318 -20.26 -21.19 16.60
N ARG A 319 -21.22 -20.41 17.11
CA ARG A 319 -21.10 -18.98 17.44
C ARG A 319 -20.93 -18.09 16.19
N ASN A 320 -21.65 -16.97 16.17
CA ASN A 320 -21.90 -16.19 14.96
C ASN A 320 -21.31 -14.78 14.99
N SER A 321 -20.58 -14.41 16.04
CA SER A 321 -19.91 -13.09 16.03
C SER A 321 -18.77 -13.08 15.02
N PHE A 322 -18.46 -11.90 14.50
CA PHE A 322 -17.34 -11.67 13.59
C PHE A 322 -16.00 -12.21 14.14
N SER A 323 -15.69 -11.87 15.39
CA SER A 323 -14.46 -12.30 16.07
C SER A 323 -14.41 -13.82 16.28
N ASP A 324 -15.56 -14.45 16.57
CA ASP A 324 -15.63 -15.92 16.64
C ASP A 324 -15.33 -16.56 15.27
N LYS A 325 -15.81 -15.98 14.16
CA LYS A 325 -15.53 -16.51 12.81
C LYS A 325 -14.05 -16.44 12.47
N ILE A 326 -13.35 -15.35 12.82
CA ILE A 326 -11.89 -15.22 12.63
C ILE A 326 -11.14 -16.32 13.38
N TYR A 327 -11.48 -16.53 14.65
CA TYR A 327 -10.87 -17.61 15.43
C TYR A 327 -11.20 -19.00 14.87
N ASN A 328 -12.45 -19.21 14.43
CA ASN A 328 -12.89 -20.48 13.85
C ASN A 328 -12.16 -20.81 12.55
N ILE A 329 -11.92 -19.84 11.66
CA ILE A 329 -11.15 -20.10 10.44
C ILE A 329 -9.67 -20.39 10.75
N ARG A 330 -9.06 -19.70 11.72
CA ARG A 330 -7.68 -20.03 12.14
C ARG A 330 -7.59 -21.45 12.67
N ASN A 331 -8.49 -21.86 13.54
CA ASN A 331 -8.48 -23.24 14.05
C ASN A 331 -8.71 -24.28 12.96
N LEU A 332 -9.51 -23.96 11.94
CA LEU A 332 -9.72 -24.82 10.79
C LEU A 332 -8.41 -24.95 9.97
N VAL A 333 -7.71 -23.84 9.75
CA VAL A 333 -6.41 -23.79 9.07
C VAL A 333 -5.34 -24.57 9.82
N THR A 334 -5.26 -24.45 11.15
CA THR A 334 -4.21 -25.10 11.96
C THR A 334 -4.47 -26.59 12.22
N HIS A 335 -5.71 -26.99 12.50
CA HIS A 335 -6.01 -28.35 12.96
C HIS A 335 -6.75 -29.22 11.94
N SER A 336 -7.17 -28.66 10.82
CA SER A 336 -8.03 -29.34 9.85
C SER A 336 -7.72 -28.93 8.42
N LEU A 337 -6.43 -28.67 8.14
CA LEU A 337 -5.96 -28.22 6.84
C LEU A 337 -6.35 -29.17 5.69
N ARG A 338 -6.41 -30.48 5.96
CA ARG A 338 -6.85 -31.50 5.01
C ARG A 338 -8.23 -31.20 4.42
N ASP A 339 -9.13 -30.63 5.23
CA ASP A 339 -10.50 -30.30 4.80
C ASP A 339 -10.53 -29.07 3.87
N LEU A 340 -9.50 -28.22 3.91
CA LEU A 340 -9.37 -27.02 3.09
C LEU A 340 -8.70 -27.27 1.74
N THR A 341 -7.96 -28.37 1.59
CA THR A 341 -7.17 -28.68 0.38
C THR A 341 -7.98 -28.65 -0.92
N TYR A 342 -9.29 -28.95 -0.86
CA TYR A 342 -10.20 -28.94 -2.01
C TYR A 342 -11.09 -27.68 -2.09
N LYS A 343 -10.88 -26.69 -1.21
CA LYS A 343 -11.71 -25.48 -1.05
C LYS A 343 -10.91 -24.20 -1.29
N ALA A 344 -10.04 -24.24 -2.30
CA ALA A 344 -9.14 -23.14 -2.64
C ALA A 344 -9.88 -21.81 -2.94
N GLU A 345 -11.04 -21.87 -3.59
CA GLU A 345 -11.81 -20.67 -3.95
C GLU A 345 -12.44 -19.97 -2.74
N SER A 346 -13.09 -20.72 -1.85
CA SER A 346 -13.66 -20.18 -0.62
C SER A 346 -12.56 -19.62 0.30
N LEU A 347 -11.41 -20.31 0.38
CA LEU A 347 -10.25 -19.82 1.12
C LEU A 347 -9.66 -18.55 0.49
N LYS A 348 -9.58 -18.46 -0.85
CA LYS A 348 -9.17 -17.25 -1.59
C LYS A 348 -10.02 -16.05 -1.17
N LYS A 349 -11.34 -16.16 -1.30
CA LYS A 349 -12.28 -15.08 -0.93
C LYS A 349 -12.18 -14.67 0.53
N ILE A 350 -12.15 -15.64 1.45
CA ILE A 350 -11.99 -15.39 2.88
C ILE A 350 -10.67 -14.65 3.14
N THR A 351 -9.58 -15.06 2.49
CA THR A 351 -8.26 -14.44 2.66
C THR A 351 -8.23 -13.01 2.14
N GLU A 352 -8.83 -12.74 0.98
CA GLU A 352 -8.94 -11.39 0.41
C GLU A 352 -9.78 -10.46 1.30
N LEU A 353 -10.90 -10.95 1.82
CA LEU A 353 -11.72 -10.21 2.79
C LEU A 353 -10.95 -9.97 4.09
N PHE A 354 -10.24 -10.98 4.58
CA PHE A 354 -9.44 -10.88 5.79
C PHE A 354 -8.32 -9.86 5.65
N GLU A 355 -7.64 -9.82 4.51
CA GLU A 355 -6.63 -8.79 4.26
C GLU A 355 -7.19 -7.38 4.36
N ARG A 356 -8.34 -7.12 3.71
CA ARG A 356 -9.03 -5.82 3.79
C ARG A 356 -9.42 -5.47 5.22
N ILE A 357 -9.83 -6.47 6.00
CA ILE A 357 -10.12 -6.32 7.43
C ILE A 357 -8.86 -5.91 8.20
N ILE A 358 -7.71 -6.57 7.96
CA ILE A 358 -6.45 -6.22 8.64
C ILE A 358 -6.00 -4.81 8.24
N ILE A 359 -6.12 -4.43 6.97
CA ILE A 359 -5.79 -3.06 6.53
C ILE A 359 -6.66 -2.04 7.27
N GLU A 360 -7.98 -2.26 7.35
CA GLU A 360 -8.87 -1.36 8.09
C GLU A 360 -8.58 -1.35 9.59
N LEU A 361 -8.23 -2.50 10.18
CA LEU A 361 -7.76 -2.60 11.55
C LEU A 361 -6.56 -1.67 11.73
N LEU A 362 -5.48 -1.86 10.98
CA LEU A 362 -4.24 -1.08 11.11
C LEU A 362 -4.43 0.43 10.86
N ILE A 363 -5.31 0.81 9.92
CA ILE A 363 -5.61 2.23 9.66
C ILE A 363 -6.39 2.84 10.84
N ASN A 364 -7.37 2.12 11.41
CA ASN A 364 -8.34 2.68 12.34
C ASN A 364 -8.09 2.32 13.82
N ASN A 365 -7.12 1.45 14.11
CA ASN A 365 -6.87 0.90 15.44
C ASN A 365 -6.64 1.99 16.48
N THR A 366 -7.28 1.87 17.65
CA THR A 366 -7.07 2.76 18.80
C THR A 366 -6.19 2.14 19.89
N LEU A 367 -5.76 0.89 19.72
CA LEU A 367 -4.83 0.26 20.65
C LEU A 367 -3.54 1.06 20.74
N SER A 368 -3.18 1.42 21.97
CA SER A 368 -1.95 2.14 22.31
C SER A 368 -0.85 1.10 22.49
N LEU A 369 -0.32 0.60 21.39
CA LEU A 369 0.75 -0.40 21.44
C LEU A 369 2.03 0.39 21.63
N GLU A 370 2.44 0.51 22.89
CA GLU A 370 3.65 1.23 23.25
C GLU A 370 4.84 0.60 22.52
N LYS A 371 5.76 1.46 22.06
CA LYS A 371 7.04 1.01 21.49
C LYS A 371 7.88 0.39 22.60
N ASN A 372 7.67 -0.89 22.89
CA ASN A 372 8.69 -1.71 23.51
C ASN A 372 9.70 -2.07 22.41
N SER A 373 10.51 -1.09 22.00
CA SER A 373 11.77 -1.40 21.34
C SER A 373 12.65 -2.08 22.39
N PRO A 374 13.12 -3.32 22.19
CA PRO A 374 14.22 -3.82 22.99
C PRO A 374 15.43 -2.96 22.66
N ASN A 375 16.06 -2.41 23.69
CA ASN A 375 17.41 -1.82 23.60
C ASN A 375 18.42 -2.85 23.11
#